data_AF-A0A345DLG3-F1
#
_entry.id   AF-A0A345DLG3-F1
#
_cell.length_a   1.000
_cell.length_b   1.000
_cell.length_c   1.000
_cell.angle_alpha   90.00
_cell.angle_beta   90.00
_cell.angle_gamma   90.00
#
_symmetry.space_group_name_H-M   'P 1'
#
loop_
_entity.id
_entity.type
_entity.pdbx_description
1 polymer ?
#
loop_
_entity_poly.entity_id
_entity_poly.type
_entity_poly.pdbx_seq_one_letter_code
_entity_poly.pdbx_strand_id
1 'polypeptide(L)'
;MVIIHIAFEELAKLKAENKINTDNQEIKDNLVWIAPQEKPFNEVDNKYYFVVWRGDENGNWRIIKFQNINFSEKRKVLDTQQPYELALTRVGDNFFRVKIGAVRPVTSWSQDDGTYFKFVYRWNLDTQQPYLIIDYNGNIKVNEEI
;
A
#
# COMPACT_ATOMS: atom_id res chain seq x y z
N MET A 1 21.66 13.74 13.13
CA MET A 1 20.60 13.30 12.20
C MET A 1 20.77 11.79 12.04
N VAL A 2 19.96 11.01 12.75
CA VAL A 2 20.07 9.55 12.75
C VAL A 2 19.37 9.05 11.49
N ILE A 3 20.14 8.65 10.49
CA ILE A 3 19.62 7.86 9.38
C ILE A 3 19.31 6.50 10.00
N ILE A 4 18.03 6.20 10.19
CA ILE A 4 17.59 4.88 10.64
C ILE A 4 17.84 3.92 9.48
N HIS A 5 19.06 3.41 9.37
CA HIS A 5 19.35 2.19 8.63
C HIS A 5 18.73 1.07 9.47
N ILE A 6 17.47 0.72 9.18
CA ILE A 6 16.93 -0.56 9.64
C ILE A 6 17.86 -1.63 9.06
N ALA A 7 18.45 -2.45 9.93
CA ALA A 7 19.35 -3.49 9.48
C ALA A 7 18.57 -4.47 8.59
N PHE A 8 19.21 -5.05 7.57
CA PHE A 8 18.56 -5.99 6.64
C PHE A 8 17.76 -7.10 7.37
N GLU A 9 18.26 -7.54 8.52
CA GLU A 9 17.62 -8.54 9.38
C GLU A 9 16.28 -8.07 9.99
N GLU A 10 16.19 -6.80 10.42
CA GLU A 10 14.97 -6.23 10.97
C GLU A 10 13.88 -6.10 9.89
N LEU A 11 14.26 -5.70 8.67
CA LEU A 11 13.33 -5.67 7.53
C LEU A 11 12.83 -7.07 7.17
N ALA A 12 13.71 -8.08 7.19
CA ALA A 12 13.34 -9.46 6.94
C ALA A 12 12.33 -9.98 7.99
N LYS A 13 12.55 -9.65 9.27
CA LYS A 13 11.62 -9.98 10.36
C LYS A 13 10.26 -9.31 10.16
N LEU A 14 10.23 -8.01 9.87
CA LEU A 14 8.99 -7.28 9.59
C LEU A 14 8.22 -7.88 8.41
N LYS A 15 8.91 -8.23 7.32
CA LYS A 15 8.29 -8.89 6.16
C LYS A 15 7.70 -10.25 6.52
N ALA A 16 8.35 -11.02 7.40
CA ALA A 16 7.84 -12.30 7.87
C ALA A 16 6.58 -12.13 8.74
N GLU A 17 6.57 -11.14 9.64
CA GLU A 17 5.43 -10.82 10.52
C GLU A 17 4.21 -10.32 9.73
N ASN A 18 4.44 -9.61 8.63
CA ASN A 18 3.39 -9.09 7.76
C ASN A 18 3.02 -10.05 6.61
N LYS A 19 3.37 -11.33 6.68
CA LYS A 19 2.85 -12.29 5.70
C LYS A 19 1.36 -12.52 5.93
N ILE A 20 0.60 -12.58 4.83
CA ILE A 20 -0.82 -12.94 4.90
C ILE A 20 -0.94 -14.42 5.28
N ASN A 21 -1.83 -14.70 6.23
CA ASN A 21 -2.19 -16.06 6.58
C ASN A 21 -3.21 -16.61 5.56
N THR A 22 -2.82 -17.66 4.85
CA THR A 22 -3.60 -18.35 3.79
C THR A 22 -3.01 -19.75 3.65
N ASP A 23 -3.69 -20.71 3.05
CA ASP A 23 -3.09 -22.00 2.68
C ASP A 23 -2.56 -22.03 1.24
N ASN A 24 -2.88 -21.00 0.44
CA ASN A 24 -2.39 -20.88 -0.93
C ASN A 24 -0.89 -20.49 -0.97
N GLN A 25 -0.06 -21.47 -1.33
CA GLN A 25 1.39 -21.31 -1.40
C GLN A 25 1.84 -20.27 -2.45
N GLU A 26 1.13 -20.17 -3.58
CA GLU A 26 1.44 -19.18 -4.61
C GLU A 26 1.26 -17.75 -4.09
N ILE A 27 0.20 -17.51 -3.31
CA ILE A 27 -0.03 -16.22 -2.65
C ILE A 27 1.06 -15.93 -1.63
N LYS A 28 1.42 -16.91 -0.78
CA LYS A 28 2.49 -16.75 0.23
C LYS A 28 3.83 -16.34 -0.37
N ASP A 29 4.17 -16.90 -1.52
CA ASP A 29 5.47 -16.73 -2.14
C ASP A 29 5.55 -15.46 -2.99
N ASN A 30 4.42 -14.99 -3.53
CA ASN A 30 4.41 -13.93 -4.54
C ASN A 30 3.71 -12.63 -4.11
N LEU A 31 2.93 -12.65 -3.02
CA LEU A 31 2.32 -11.45 -2.45
C LEU A 31 3.20 -10.90 -1.31
N VAL A 32 4.06 -9.95 -1.63
CA VAL A 32 5.10 -9.47 -0.72
C VAL A 32 4.69 -8.15 -0.08
N TRP A 33 4.73 -8.09 1.26
CA TRP A 33 4.57 -6.85 2.00
C TRP A 33 5.74 -5.90 1.73
N ILE A 34 5.40 -4.64 1.49
CA ILE A 34 6.35 -3.57 1.25
C ILE A 34 6.36 -2.62 2.43
N ALA A 35 7.55 -2.44 3.01
CA ALA A 35 7.76 -1.52 4.11
C ALA A 35 7.80 -0.07 3.61
N PRO A 36 7.32 0.91 4.40
CA PRO A 36 7.31 2.33 4.04
C PRO A 36 8.67 2.87 3.52
N GLN A 37 9.78 2.38 4.06
CA GLN A 37 11.14 2.78 3.68
C GLN A 37 11.61 2.24 2.31
N GLU A 38 10.95 1.22 1.75
CA GLU A 38 11.36 0.59 0.48
C GLU A 38 10.97 1.44 -0.76
N LYS A 39 10.05 2.42 -0.61
CA LYS A 39 9.65 3.36 -1.68
C LYS A 39 9.37 2.67 -3.04
N PRO A 40 8.39 1.75 -3.13
CA PRO A 40 8.18 0.89 -4.30
C PRO A 40 7.68 1.64 -5.53
N PHE A 41 7.16 2.86 -5.37
CA PHE A 41 6.58 3.65 -6.46
C PHE A 41 7.57 4.61 -7.12
N ASN A 42 8.87 4.44 -6.87
CA ASN A 42 9.92 5.24 -7.52
C ASN A 42 10.08 4.91 -9.00
N GLU A 43 9.71 3.70 -9.42
CA GLU A 43 9.81 3.22 -10.79
C GLU A 43 8.47 2.64 -11.28
N VAL A 44 8.33 2.48 -12.60
CA VAL A 44 7.20 1.76 -13.22
C VAL A 44 7.61 0.30 -13.37
N ASP A 45 6.95 -0.60 -12.65
CA ASP A 45 7.27 -2.04 -12.65
C ASP A 45 6.16 -2.90 -13.26
N ASN A 46 5.04 -2.30 -13.67
CA ASN A 46 3.85 -2.97 -14.20
C ASN A 46 3.25 -4.02 -13.24
N LYS A 47 3.61 -4.01 -11.95
CA LYS A 47 3.08 -4.95 -10.95
C LYS A 47 1.77 -4.46 -10.36
N TYR A 48 0.98 -5.40 -9.85
CA TYR A 48 -0.22 -5.09 -9.09
C TYR A 48 0.13 -4.81 -7.64
N TYR A 49 -0.45 -3.75 -7.11
CA TYR A 49 -0.34 -3.34 -5.72
C TYR A 49 -1.69 -3.39 -5.04
N PHE A 50 -1.68 -3.82 -3.79
CA PHE A 50 -2.81 -3.79 -2.88
C PHE A 50 -2.48 -2.87 -1.73
N VAL A 51 -3.37 -1.92 -1.44
CA VAL A 51 -3.16 -0.97 -0.35
C VAL A 51 -4.35 -0.94 0.57
N VAL A 52 -4.08 -1.10 1.87
CA VAL A 52 -5.05 -0.88 2.94
C VAL A 52 -4.86 0.52 3.50
N TRP A 53 -5.85 1.38 3.32
CA TRP A 53 -5.81 2.78 3.71
C TRP A 53 -7.14 3.27 4.26
N ARG A 54 -7.13 4.41 4.96
CA ARG A 54 -8.34 5.13 5.36
C ARG A 54 -8.20 6.63 5.17
N GLY A 55 -9.32 7.24 4.82
CA GLY A 55 -9.41 8.68 4.62
C GLY A 55 -9.43 9.44 5.93
N ASP A 56 -10.16 9.00 6.94
CA ASP A 56 -10.21 9.65 8.26
C ASP A 56 -9.61 8.73 9.33
N GLU A 57 -9.05 9.28 10.40
CA GLU A 57 -8.47 8.48 11.49
C GLU A 57 -9.54 7.65 12.23
N ASN A 58 -10.80 8.08 12.14
CA ASN A 58 -11.97 7.34 12.64
C ASN A 58 -12.74 6.67 11.49
N GLY A 59 -12.20 6.72 10.28
CA GLY A 59 -12.79 6.14 9.09
C GLY A 59 -12.53 4.64 8.97
N ASN A 60 -13.36 3.97 8.16
CA ASN A 60 -13.19 2.56 7.86
C ASN A 60 -11.95 2.36 6.98
N TRP A 61 -11.20 1.29 7.28
CA TRP A 61 -10.18 0.79 6.37
C TRP A 61 -10.82 0.37 5.04
N ARG A 62 -10.09 0.59 3.94
CA ARG A 62 -10.42 0.06 2.61
C ARG A 62 -9.19 -0.57 1.99
N ILE A 63 -9.40 -1.67 1.28
CA ILE A 63 -8.39 -2.25 0.40
C ILE A 63 -8.68 -1.81 -1.03
N ILE A 64 -7.65 -1.32 -1.70
CA ILE A 64 -7.70 -1.00 -3.12
C ILE A 64 -6.64 -1.79 -3.87
N LYS A 65 -6.90 -2.03 -5.15
CA LYS A 65 -5.96 -2.68 -6.06
C LYS A 65 -5.72 -1.79 -7.27
N PHE A 66 -4.46 -1.61 -7.65
CA PHE A 66 -4.10 -0.92 -8.88
C PHE A 66 -2.82 -1.49 -9.48
N GLN A 67 -2.63 -1.28 -10.78
CA GLN A 67 -1.37 -1.61 -11.45
C GLN A 67 -0.47 -0.37 -11.49
N ASN A 68 0.81 -0.52 -11.14
CA ASN A 68 1.81 0.54 -11.22
C ASN A 68 2.34 0.67 -12.65
N ILE A 69 1.49 1.21 -13.51
CA ILE A 69 1.79 1.54 -14.90
C ILE A 69 2.08 3.03 -15.06
N ASN A 70 2.72 3.40 -16.15
CA ASN A 70 2.92 4.81 -16.48
C ASN A 70 1.58 5.54 -16.64
N PHE A 71 1.52 6.82 -16.26
CA PHE A 71 0.35 7.67 -16.39
C PHE A 71 0.80 9.07 -16.82
N SER A 72 0.05 9.68 -17.74
CA SER A 72 0.41 10.96 -18.36
C SER A 72 0.17 12.17 -17.46
N GLU A 73 -0.72 12.02 -16.48
CA GLU A 73 -1.07 13.07 -15.53
C GLU A 73 0.04 13.29 -14.49
N LYS A 74 0.16 14.52 -13.97
CA LYS A 74 1.09 14.80 -12.85
C LYS A 74 0.74 14.02 -11.58
N ARG A 75 -0.52 13.58 -11.48
CA ARG A 75 -1.10 12.88 -10.35
C ARG A 75 -2.15 11.91 -10.85
N LYS A 76 -2.19 10.71 -10.28
CA LYS A 76 -3.25 9.72 -10.55
C LYS A 76 -4.01 9.44 -9.26
N VAL A 77 -5.30 9.75 -9.22
CA VAL A 77 -6.18 9.35 -8.10
C VAL A 77 -6.45 7.85 -8.22
N LEU A 78 -6.27 7.14 -7.11
CA LEU A 78 -6.47 5.69 -7.03
C LEU A 78 -7.78 5.32 -6.34
N ASP A 79 -8.17 6.09 -5.32
CA ASP A 79 -9.42 5.92 -4.57
C ASP A 79 -9.82 7.21 -3.85
N THR A 80 -11.10 7.33 -3.50
CA THR A 80 -11.67 8.48 -2.81
C THR A 80 -12.52 8.04 -1.62
N GLN A 81 -12.18 8.56 -0.45
CA GLN A 81 -12.93 8.50 0.80
C GLN A 81 -13.22 9.92 1.26
N GLN A 82 -14.30 10.52 0.75
CA GLN A 82 -14.62 11.94 0.97
C GLN A 82 -14.43 12.34 2.45
N PRO A 83 -13.68 13.42 2.75
CA PRO A 83 -13.11 14.41 1.82
C PRO A 83 -11.67 14.10 1.33
N TYR A 84 -11.21 12.86 1.39
CA TYR A 84 -9.83 12.47 1.11
C TYR A 84 -9.68 11.64 -0.16
N GLU A 85 -8.54 11.81 -0.83
CA GLU A 85 -8.10 11.03 -1.97
C GLU A 85 -6.80 10.32 -1.65
N LEU A 86 -6.68 9.09 -2.14
CA LEU A 86 -5.43 8.38 -2.25
C LEU A 86 -4.89 8.55 -3.66
N ALA A 87 -3.63 8.95 -3.80
CA ALA A 87 -3.06 9.28 -5.11
C ALA A 87 -1.58 8.91 -5.25
N LEU A 88 -1.17 8.74 -6.51
CA LEU A 88 0.22 8.65 -6.93
C LEU A 88 0.68 9.93 -7.62
N THR A 89 1.97 10.24 -7.53
CA THR A 89 2.66 11.23 -8.39
C THR A 89 3.98 10.66 -8.89
N ARG A 90 4.56 11.30 -9.91
CA ARG A 90 5.87 10.97 -10.49
C ARG A 90 6.97 11.94 -10.02
N VAL A 91 6.67 12.81 -9.06
CA VAL A 91 7.59 13.84 -8.55
C VAL A 91 7.56 13.86 -7.02
N GLY A 92 8.70 13.65 -6.37
CA GLY A 92 8.81 13.74 -4.90
C GLY A 92 8.32 12.48 -4.20
N ASP A 93 7.45 12.62 -3.19
CA ASP A 93 6.83 11.47 -2.55
C ASP A 93 5.70 10.94 -3.43
N ASN A 94 5.94 9.77 -4.02
CA ASN A 94 5.12 9.26 -5.10
C ASN A 94 3.79 8.67 -4.65
N PHE A 95 3.53 8.51 -3.33
CA PHE A 95 2.30 7.90 -2.84
C PHE A 95 1.79 8.53 -1.55
N PHE A 96 0.57 9.08 -1.60
CA PHE A 96 0.07 9.92 -0.53
C PHE A 96 -1.45 9.96 -0.44
N ARG A 97 -1.92 10.31 0.76
CA ARG A 97 -3.29 10.72 1.07
C ARG A 97 -3.37 12.25 1.11
N VAL A 98 -4.40 12.82 0.51
CA VAL A 98 -4.64 14.28 0.51
C VAL A 98 -6.10 14.61 0.76
N LYS A 99 -6.39 15.70 1.45
CA LYS A 99 -7.75 16.25 1.56
C LYS A 99 -8.08 17.06 0.31
N ILE A 100 -9.22 16.80 -0.31
CA ILE A 100 -9.68 17.49 -1.52
C ILE A 100 -9.78 18.99 -1.23
N GLY A 101 -9.20 19.81 -2.13
CA GLY A 101 -9.18 21.26 -2.02
C GLY A 101 -8.19 21.82 -0.99
N ALA A 102 -7.44 20.98 -0.28
CA ALA A 102 -6.39 21.45 0.62
C ALA A 102 -5.09 21.74 -0.14
N VAL A 103 -4.44 22.86 0.18
CA VAL A 103 -3.09 23.19 -0.31
C VAL A 103 -2.04 22.37 0.47
N ARG A 104 -2.30 22.09 1.76
CA ARG A 104 -1.59 21.21 2.72
C ARG A 104 -2.56 20.83 3.88
N PRO A 105 -2.43 19.67 4.57
CA PRO A 105 -1.35 18.69 4.57
C PRO A 105 -1.57 17.50 3.61
N VAL A 106 -0.46 16.94 3.18
CA VAL A 106 -0.37 15.68 2.42
C VAL A 106 0.26 14.66 3.38
N THR A 107 -0.41 13.54 3.63
CA THR A 107 0.19 12.43 4.38
C THR A 107 0.87 11.50 3.39
N SER A 108 2.19 11.54 3.41
CA SER A 108 3.08 10.61 2.73
C SER A 108 3.00 9.22 3.34
N TRP A 109 2.84 8.18 2.52
CA TRP A 109 2.87 6.80 3.01
C TRP A 109 4.20 6.46 3.70
N SER A 110 5.32 6.93 3.15
CA SER A 110 6.66 6.67 3.70
C SER A 110 6.90 7.32 5.08
N GLN A 111 6.02 8.22 5.51
CA GLN A 111 6.13 8.99 6.76
C GLN A 111 4.96 8.75 7.71
N ASP A 112 3.98 7.94 7.30
CA ASP A 112 2.83 7.58 8.13
C ASP A 112 3.24 6.54 9.17
N ASP A 113 2.69 6.65 10.37
CA ASP A 113 2.95 5.75 11.50
C ASP A 113 1.97 4.57 11.57
N GLY A 114 1.17 4.36 10.52
CA GLY A 114 0.07 3.41 10.51
C GLY A 114 -1.30 4.06 10.74
N THR A 115 -1.36 5.37 10.98
CA THR A 115 -2.62 6.08 11.19
C THR A 115 -3.51 6.04 9.95
N TYR A 116 -2.96 6.19 8.74
CA TYR A 116 -3.75 6.25 7.51
C TYR A 116 -3.42 5.15 6.50
N PHE A 117 -2.24 4.55 6.60
CA PHE A 117 -1.79 3.45 5.76
C PHE A 117 -1.45 2.24 6.61
N LYS A 118 -2.20 1.15 6.44
CA LYS A 118 -1.97 -0.05 7.24
C LYS A 118 -0.99 -1.01 6.58
N PHE A 119 -1.24 -1.35 5.31
CA PHE A 119 -0.42 -2.28 4.57
C PHE A 119 -0.32 -1.92 3.09
N VAL A 120 0.83 -2.24 2.49
CA VAL A 120 1.06 -2.23 1.05
C VAL A 120 1.64 -3.57 0.66
N TYR A 121 1.01 -4.25 -0.30
CA TYR A 121 1.52 -5.51 -0.86
C TYR A 121 1.72 -5.37 -2.36
N ARG A 122 2.72 -6.07 -2.87
CA ARG A 122 3.00 -6.21 -4.31
C ARG A 122 2.83 -7.65 -4.73
N TRP A 123 2.13 -7.87 -5.83
CA TRP A 123 2.07 -9.14 -6.53
C TRP A 123 3.24 -9.27 -7.51
N ASN A 124 4.12 -10.25 -7.31
CA ASN A 124 5.35 -10.39 -8.08
C ASN A 124 5.19 -11.13 -9.41
N LEU A 125 4.11 -11.90 -9.60
CA LEU A 125 3.86 -12.62 -10.84
C LEU A 125 3.13 -11.74 -11.87
N ASP A 126 3.26 -12.13 -13.14
CA ASP A 126 2.50 -11.56 -14.26
C ASP A 126 1.21 -12.38 -14.54
N THR A 127 0.90 -13.30 -13.63
CA THR A 127 -0.33 -14.11 -13.62
C THR A 127 -1.47 -13.38 -12.91
N GLN A 128 -2.66 -14.00 -12.94
CA GLN A 128 -3.82 -13.50 -12.22
C GLN A 128 -3.52 -13.31 -10.73
N GLN A 129 -3.60 -12.06 -10.28
CA GLN A 129 -3.45 -11.71 -8.87
C GLN A 129 -4.63 -12.21 -8.01
N PRO A 130 -4.41 -12.44 -6.71
CA PRO A 130 -5.46 -12.89 -5.81
C PRO A 130 -6.55 -11.83 -5.59
N TYR A 131 -7.72 -12.29 -5.15
CA TYR A 131 -8.78 -11.40 -4.66
C TYR A 131 -8.69 -11.30 -3.14
N LEU A 132 -8.30 -10.12 -2.67
CA LEU A 132 -8.09 -9.81 -1.26
C LEU A 132 -9.26 -8.98 -0.73
N ILE A 133 -9.70 -9.30 0.48
CA ILE A 133 -10.69 -8.55 1.25
C ILE A 133 -10.08 -8.12 2.58
N ILE A 134 -10.78 -7.25 3.30
CA ILE A 134 -10.38 -6.83 4.64
C ILE A 134 -11.51 -7.04 5.64
N ASP A 135 -11.14 -7.30 6.89
CA ASP A 135 -12.07 -7.25 8.02
C ASP A 135 -12.28 -5.80 8.52
N TYR A 136 -13.15 -5.63 9.52
CA TYR A 136 -13.44 -4.32 10.13
C TYR A 136 -12.21 -3.66 10.78
N ASN A 137 -11.22 -4.46 11.19
CA ASN A 137 -9.96 -3.98 11.74
C ASN A 137 -8.95 -3.61 10.65
N GLY A 138 -9.25 -3.85 9.37
CA GLY A 138 -8.35 -3.65 8.25
C GLY A 138 -7.30 -4.76 8.09
N ASN A 139 -7.51 -5.95 8.68
CA ASN A 139 -6.66 -7.10 8.41
C ASN A 139 -7.09 -7.77 7.10
N ILE A 140 -6.11 -8.21 6.31
CA ILE A 140 -6.34 -8.78 4.99
C ILE A 140 -6.66 -10.28 5.10
N LYS A 141 -7.59 -10.75 4.26
CA LYS A 141 -7.88 -12.17 4.03
C LYS A 141 -7.97 -12.47 2.54
N VAL A 142 -7.68 -13.71 2.16
CA VAL A 142 -7.93 -14.22 0.81
C VAL A 142 -9.40 -14.64 0.72
N ASN A 143 -10.12 -14.15 -0.28
CA ASN A 143 -11.58 -14.35 -0.37
C ASN A 143 -12.00 -15.76 -0.77
N GLU A 144 -11.09 -16.55 -1.36
CA GLU A 144 -11.36 -17.95 -1.73
C GLU A 144 -11.37 -18.89 -0.52
N GLU A 145 -11.13 -18.37 0.69
CA GLU A 145 -11.09 -19.13 1.95
C GLU A 145 -12.27 -18.77 2.91
N ILE A 146 -13.36 -18.18 2.40
CA ILE A 146 -14.59 -17.90 3.17
C ILE A 146 -15.72 -18.87 2.83
#